data_AF-A0A7Y5U1M8-F1
#
_entry.id   AF-A0A7Y5U1M8-F1
#
_cell.length_a   1.000
_cell.length_b   1.000
_cell.length_c   1.000
_cell.angle_alpha   90.00
_cell.angle_beta   90.00
_cell.angle_gamma   90.00
#
_symmetry.space_group_name_H-M   'P 1'
#
loop_
_entity.id
_entity.type
_entity.pdbx_description
1 polymer ?
#
loop_
_entity_poly.entity_id
_entity_poly.type
_entity_poly.pdbx_seq_one_letter_code
_entity_poly.pdbx_strand_id
1 'polypeptide(L)'
;MTFAALIGIGAIAAGTLGAADNGRYKKQGNRCVWDAADSGPNQCTPVAAGRFKEEGGACVWVAKETGADQCKPAKGRFKKEGTACVWNATDAGPNQCDPRRAK
;
A
#
# COMPACT_ATOMS: atom_id res chain seq x y z
N MET A 1 -28.07 31.38 57.31
CA MET A 1 -26.71 30.94 56.94
C MET A 1 -26.82 30.26 55.59
N THR A 2 -26.05 30.75 54.64
CA THR A 2 -26.25 30.67 53.19
C THR A 2 -25.80 29.32 52.62
N PHE A 3 -26.63 28.70 51.78
CA PHE A 3 -26.23 27.62 50.88
C PHE A 3 -25.69 28.21 49.58
N ALA A 4 -24.50 27.80 49.14
CA ALA A 4 -24.04 27.98 47.76
C ALA A 4 -22.94 26.96 47.44
N ALA A 5 -23.31 25.82 46.86
CA ALA A 5 -22.38 24.92 46.17
C ALA A 5 -22.27 25.38 44.71
N LEU A 6 -21.07 25.83 44.31
CA LEU A 6 -20.80 26.33 42.97
C LEU A 6 -20.69 25.18 41.96
N ILE A 7 -21.43 25.36 40.87
CA ILE A 7 -21.54 24.51 39.70
C ILE A 7 -20.26 24.61 38.87
N GLY A 8 -19.50 23.52 38.79
CA GLY A 8 -18.40 23.37 37.84
C GLY A 8 -18.88 22.68 36.57
N ILE A 9 -19.47 23.41 35.63
CA ILE A 9 -19.73 22.89 34.27
C ILE A 9 -18.46 23.16 33.45
N GLY A 10 -17.59 22.16 33.40
CA GLY A 10 -16.51 22.09 32.43
C GLY A 10 -17.08 21.85 31.05
N ALA A 11 -16.96 22.84 30.17
CA ALA A 11 -17.23 22.69 28.75
C ALA A 11 -16.23 21.70 28.14
N ILE A 12 -16.73 20.60 27.58
CA ILE A 12 -15.96 19.77 26.65
C ILE A 12 -16.57 19.98 25.27
N ALA A 13 -15.89 20.81 24.48
CA ALA A 13 -16.15 20.97 23.07
C ALA A 13 -15.93 19.61 22.37
N ALA A 14 -17.01 18.95 21.96
CA ALA A 14 -16.95 17.83 21.03
C ALA A 14 -16.67 18.40 19.62
N GLY A 15 -15.40 18.71 19.36
CA GLY A 15 -14.92 19.06 18.04
C GLY A 15 -15.12 17.90 17.06
N THR A 16 -15.78 18.22 15.95
CA THR A 16 -16.03 17.39 14.77
C THR A 16 -14.73 16.95 14.11
N LEU A 17 -14.39 15.67 14.00
CA LEU A 17 -13.37 15.20 13.05
C LEU A 17 -13.73 13.79 12.57
N GLY A 18 -13.73 13.62 11.25
CA GLY A 18 -14.22 12.42 10.56
C GLY A 18 -13.59 11.13 11.06
N ALA A 19 -14.26 10.02 10.75
CA ALA A 19 -13.69 8.69 10.92
C ALA A 19 -12.29 8.69 10.28
N ALA A 20 -11.25 8.82 11.12
CA ALA A 20 -9.92 8.44 10.73
C ALA A 20 -10.06 6.97 10.36
N ASP A 21 -9.76 6.62 9.10
CA ASP A 21 -9.69 5.23 8.69
C ASP A 21 -8.73 4.53 9.65
N ASN A 22 -9.25 3.84 10.67
CA ASN A 22 -8.52 3.34 11.83
C ASN A 22 -7.68 2.09 11.52
N GLY A 23 -7.15 2.01 10.30
CA GLY A 23 -6.37 0.87 9.84
C GLY A 23 -4.93 1.20 9.53
N ARG A 24 -4.13 0.13 9.48
CA ARG A 24 -2.73 0.19 9.07
C ARG A 24 -2.34 -1.01 8.23
N TYR A 25 -1.32 -0.82 7.40
CA TYR A 25 -0.66 -1.89 6.68
C TYR A 25 0.30 -2.67 7.58
N LYS A 26 0.02 -3.95 7.77
CA LYS A 26 0.81 -4.90 8.58
C LYS A 26 1.60 -5.85 7.70
N LYS A 27 2.81 -6.19 8.14
CA LYS A 27 3.65 -7.17 7.46
C LYS A 27 3.22 -8.58 7.90
N GLN A 28 2.66 -9.35 6.99
CA GLN A 28 2.30 -10.76 7.20
C GLN A 28 3.16 -11.63 6.28
N GLY A 29 4.25 -12.17 6.81
CA GLY A 29 5.26 -12.85 6.01
C GLY A 29 5.84 -11.93 4.93
N ASN A 30 5.65 -12.30 3.66
CA ASN A 30 6.07 -11.50 2.50
C ASN A 30 4.98 -10.54 1.98
N ARG A 31 3.82 -10.48 2.64
CA ARG A 31 2.69 -9.63 2.23
C ARG A 31 2.56 -8.42 3.14
N CYS A 32 2.06 -7.34 2.57
CA CYS A 32 1.70 -6.14 3.30
C CYS A 32 0.17 -5.97 3.20
N VAL A 33 -0.52 -6.18 4.31
CA VAL A 33 -1.98 -6.37 4.37
C VAL A 33 -2.61 -5.26 5.21
N TRP A 34 -3.72 -4.70 4.76
CA TRP A 34 -4.49 -3.72 5.52
C TRP A 34 -5.21 -4.39 6.70
N ASP A 35 -5.03 -3.84 7.90
CA ASP A 35 -5.76 -4.21 9.12
C ASP A 35 -6.54 -3.00 9.60
N ALA A 36 -7.86 -3.02 9.38
CA ALA A 36 -8.76 -1.91 9.67
C ALA A 36 -9.03 -1.70 11.18
N ALA A 37 -8.57 -2.62 12.04
CA ALA A 37 -8.78 -2.56 13.49
C ALA A 37 -7.53 -2.11 14.26
N ASP A 38 -6.44 -1.78 13.55
CA ASP A 38 -5.15 -1.48 14.14
C ASP A 38 -4.71 -0.05 13.80
N SER A 39 -4.78 0.82 14.80
CA SER A 39 -4.49 2.25 14.70
C SER A 39 -2.99 2.59 14.88
N GLY A 40 -2.11 1.58 14.87
CA GLY A 40 -0.67 1.80 14.95
C GLY A 40 -0.04 2.30 13.63
N PRO A 41 1.27 2.60 13.62
CA PRO A 41 1.97 3.01 12.39
C PRO A 41 2.06 1.84 11.39
N ASN A 42 2.01 2.17 10.09
CA ASN A 42 2.22 1.20 9.00
C ASN A 42 3.57 0.48 9.18
N GLN A 43 3.53 -0.84 9.14
CA GLN A 43 4.70 -1.71 9.31
C GLN A 43 5.36 -2.05 7.96
N CYS A 44 4.68 -1.77 6.86
CA CYS A 44 5.15 -2.00 5.50
C CYS A 44 4.38 -1.11 4.52
N THR A 45 4.91 -1.01 3.31
CA THR A 45 4.19 -0.39 2.19
C THR A 45 3.56 -1.49 1.34
N PRO A 46 2.24 -1.42 1.04
CA PRO A 46 1.59 -2.35 0.12
C PRO A 46 2.32 -2.35 -1.21
N VAL A 47 2.83 -3.52 -1.57
CA VAL A 47 3.45 -3.76 -2.87
C VAL A 47 2.33 -4.17 -3.80
N ALA A 48 2.01 -3.38 -4.81
CA ALA A 48 1.04 -3.77 -5.82
C ALA A 48 1.46 -5.11 -6.46
N ALA A 49 0.47 -5.99 -6.62
CA ALA A 49 0.72 -7.40 -6.84
C ALA A 49 1.32 -7.68 -8.23
N GLY A 50 2.40 -8.46 -8.26
CA GLY A 50 3.07 -8.95 -9.45
C GLY A 50 4.54 -9.29 -9.20
N ARG A 51 5.06 -10.29 -9.92
CA ARG A 51 6.46 -10.70 -9.86
C ARG A 51 6.94 -11.22 -11.19
N PHE A 52 8.26 -11.28 -11.38
CA PHE A 52 8.88 -11.98 -12.49
C PHE A 52 8.95 -13.49 -12.21
N LYS A 53 8.50 -14.30 -13.17
CA LYS A 53 8.57 -15.76 -13.14
C LYS A 53 9.43 -16.28 -14.27
N GLU A 54 10.09 -17.39 -14.01
CA GLU A 54 10.73 -18.17 -15.06
C GLU A 54 9.69 -19.09 -15.70
N GLU A 55 9.36 -18.83 -16.96
CA GLU A 55 8.41 -19.62 -17.73
C GLU A 55 9.03 -19.94 -19.09
N GLY A 56 9.23 -21.23 -19.37
CA GLY A 56 9.76 -21.69 -20.67
C GLY A 56 11.13 -21.13 -21.03
N GLY A 57 11.98 -20.81 -20.04
CA GLY A 57 13.29 -20.17 -20.25
C GLY A 57 13.24 -18.65 -20.42
N ALA A 58 12.07 -18.03 -20.32
CA ALA A 58 11.90 -16.58 -20.33
C ALA A 58 11.57 -16.04 -18.94
N CYS A 59 11.98 -14.80 -18.67
CA CYS A 59 11.63 -14.09 -17.45
C CYS A 59 10.42 -13.17 -17.70
N VAL A 60 9.24 -13.62 -17.27
CA VAL A 60 7.95 -13.00 -17.62
C VAL A 60 7.36 -12.29 -16.41
N TRP A 61 6.86 -11.07 -16.61
CA TRP A 61 6.09 -10.37 -15.58
C TRP A 61 4.70 -10.98 -15.48
N VAL A 62 4.35 -11.50 -14.30
CA VAL A 62 3.00 -11.99 -14.01
C VAL A 62 2.34 -11.04 -13.02
N ALA A 63 1.39 -10.27 -13.53
CA ALA A 63 0.61 -9.35 -12.73
C ALA A 63 -0.20 -10.11 -11.67
N LYS A 64 -0.44 -9.47 -10.52
CA LYS A 64 -1.26 -10.00 -9.41
C LYS A 64 -0.72 -11.22 -8.68
N GLU A 65 0.43 -11.76 -9.05
CA GLU A 65 1.10 -12.79 -8.25
C GLU A 65 1.85 -12.20 -7.06
N THR A 66 1.92 -12.99 -5.99
CA THR A 66 2.71 -12.66 -4.80
C THR A 66 3.98 -13.50 -4.73
N GLY A 67 4.97 -13.01 -3.99
CA GLY A 67 6.25 -13.71 -3.80
C GLY A 67 7.42 -12.92 -4.40
N ALA A 68 8.63 -13.44 -4.19
CA ALA A 68 9.84 -12.85 -4.75
C ALA A 68 9.94 -13.12 -6.26
N ASP A 69 10.61 -12.21 -6.98
CA ASP A 69 10.99 -12.46 -8.38
C ASP A 69 11.85 -13.72 -8.45
N GLN A 70 11.51 -14.64 -9.35
CA GLN A 70 12.28 -15.87 -9.57
C GLN A 70 13.44 -15.65 -10.54
N CYS A 71 13.37 -14.57 -11.32
CA CYS A 71 14.34 -14.24 -12.35
C CYS A 71 14.42 -12.73 -12.53
N LYS A 72 15.47 -12.28 -13.21
CA LYS A 72 15.62 -10.89 -13.65
C LYS A 72 15.52 -10.83 -15.17
N PRO A 73 14.63 -10.03 -15.76
CA PRO A 73 14.55 -9.90 -17.21
C PRO A 73 15.80 -9.23 -17.77
N ALA A 74 16.31 -9.73 -18.90
CA ALA A 74 17.49 -9.16 -19.55
C ALA A 74 17.22 -7.79 -20.19
N LYS A 75 15.97 -7.53 -20.59
CA LYS A 75 15.50 -6.29 -21.23
C LYS A 75 14.03 -6.05 -20.92
N GLY A 76 13.56 -4.85 -21.25
CA GLY A 76 12.18 -4.41 -21.02
C GLY A 76 12.10 -3.29 -20.00
N ARG A 77 10.95 -2.63 -19.95
CA ARG A 77 10.63 -1.60 -18.94
C ARG A 77 9.14 -1.60 -18.61
N PHE A 78 8.81 -1.10 -17.42
CA PHE A 78 7.45 -0.77 -17.05
C PHE A 78 7.03 0.56 -17.66
N LYS A 79 5.92 0.53 -18.40
CA LYS A 79 5.31 1.68 -19.07
C LYS A 79 4.05 2.09 -18.36
N LYS A 80 3.80 3.40 -18.31
CA LYS A 80 2.53 3.94 -17.82
C LYS A 80 1.54 3.98 -18.98
N GLU A 81 0.50 3.17 -18.89
CA GLU A 81 -0.59 3.12 -19.87
C GLU A 81 -1.88 3.59 -19.20
N GLY A 82 -2.17 4.88 -19.34
CA GLY A 82 -3.25 5.53 -18.59
C GLY A 82 -3.00 5.43 -17.09
N THR A 83 -3.87 4.70 -16.38
CA THR A 83 -3.67 4.42 -14.95
C THR A 83 -2.83 3.16 -14.72
N ALA A 84 -2.68 2.26 -15.69
CA ALA A 84 -1.98 0.99 -15.53
C ALA A 84 -0.46 1.16 -15.62
N CYS A 85 0.26 0.26 -14.94
CA CYS A 85 1.70 0.11 -15.08
C CYS A 85 1.98 -1.28 -15.66
N VAL A 86 2.40 -1.32 -16.92
CA VAL A 86 2.43 -2.54 -17.74
C VAL A 86 3.88 -2.86 -18.11
N TRP A 87 4.26 -4.13 -18.01
CA TRP A 87 5.57 -4.59 -18.46
C TRP A 87 5.62 -4.67 -19.99
N ASN A 88 6.64 -4.07 -20.61
CA ASN A 88 6.93 -4.26 -22.02
C ASN A 88 8.34 -4.86 -22.17
N ALA A 89 8.42 -6.12 -22.57
CA ALA A 89 9.67 -6.88 -22.68
C ALA A 89 10.56 -6.44 -23.86
N THR A 90 10.04 -5.65 -24.80
CA THR A 90 10.79 -5.20 -25.99
C THR A 90 11.23 -3.76 -25.92
N ASP A 91 10.71 -2.99 -24.98
CA ASP A 91 11.00 -1.57 -24.85
C ASP A 91 12.30 -1.36 -24.04
N ALA A 92 12.96 -0.23 -24.27
CA ALA A 92 14.26 0.10 -23.69
C ALA A 92 14.22 1.44 -22.95
N GLY A 93 15.16 1.65 -22.02
CA GLY A 93 15.23 2.85 -21.20
C GLY A 93 14.55 2.70 -19.83
N PRO A 94 14.46 3.79 -19.06
CA PRO A 94 14.05 3.73 -17.66
C PRO A 94 12.57 3.40 -17.49
N ASN A 95 12.24 2.73 -16.38
CA ASN A 95 10.85 2.50 -15.98
C ASN A 95 10.11 3.84 -15.81
N GLN A 96 8.92 3.93 -16.40
CA GLN A 96 8.06 5.13 -16.34
C GLN A 96 7.11 5.10 -15.15
N CYS A 97 6.94 3.92 -14.55
CA CYS A 97 6.11 3.67 -13.39
C CYS A 97 6.66 2.48 -12.62
N ASP A 98 6.18 2.33 -11.39
CA ASP A 98 6.46 1.17 -10.56
C ASP A 98 5.17 0.35 -10.42
N PRO A 99 5.10 -0.87 -10.97
CA PRO A 99 3.90 -1.72 -10.89
C PRO A 99 3.65 -2.24 -9.47
N ARG A 100 4.63 -2.04 -8.58
CA ARG A 100 4.61 -2.45 -7.19
C ARG A 100 4.31 -1.30 -6.24
N ARG A 101 4.16 -0.06 -6.73
CA ARG A 101 3.58 1.01 -5.92
C ARG A 101 2.08 0.78 -5.77
N ALA A 102 1.62 0.70 -4.52
CA ALA A 102 0.18 0.83 -4.26
C ALA A 102 -0.32 2.16 -4.83
N LYS A 103 -1.49 2.08 -5.48
CA LYS A 103 -2.22 3.24 -5.99
C LYS A 103 -3.06 3.87 -4.89
#